data_AF-A0A6J7KH89-F1
#
_entry.id   AF-A0A6J7KH89-F1
#
_cell.length_a   1.000
_cell.length_b   1.000
_cell.length_c   1.000
_cell.angle_alpha   90.00
_cell.angle_beta   90.00
_cell.angle_gamma   90.00
#
_symmetry.space_group_name_H-M   'P 1'
#
loop_
_entity.id
_entity.type
_entity.pdbx_description
1 polymer ?
#
loop_
_entity_poly.entity_id
_entity_poly.type
_entity_poly.pdbx_seq_one_letter_code
_entity_poly.pdbx_strand_id
1 'polypeptide(L)'
;MLAFPGQGHMTDEQQVAFTLNFGDPYFHPISRAMGATDFKAGRIIDDVDHPPYQDKWHTDVSWDPEPPTFGSLRMIELPERGGDTAFSSTYAAYDALSEPMKRSLDGLTAWHSLGDELAFRSKAGDEVVDKTLKLVPGATNPVIGTHPVTGKKFINVNSEFTSHINELSKAESRAILDFLVAHCANPNFGVRWKWTVGDVVLWDERPTHHFAVADYYPQRREIIRVNVR
;
A
#
# COMPACT_ATOMS: atom_id res chain seq x y z
N MET A 1 6.92 -10.66 -1.10
CA MET A 1 6.47 -10.48 -2.50
C MET A 1 6.80 -11.76 -3.27
N LEU A 2 5.83 -12.28 -4.01
CA LEU A 2 5.96 -13.39 -4.94
C LEU A 2 5.68 -12.87 -6.35
N ALA A 3 6.47 -13.30 -7.33
CA ALA A 3 6.29 -12.92 -8.72
C ALA A 3 6.09 -14.17 -9.59
N PHE A 4 5.15 -14.07 -10.54
CA PHE A 4 4.78 -15.10 -11.49
C PHE A 4 4.91 -14.49 -12.89
N PRO A 5 6.06 -14.68 -13.56
CA PRO A 5 6.28 -14.08 -14.87
C PRO A 5 5.39 -14.69 -15.96
N GLY A 6 5.09 -13.91 -17.01
CA GLY A 6 4.50 -14.42 -18.26
C GLY A 6 3.05 -14.96 -18.16
N GLN A 7 2.25 -14.46 -17.22
CA GLN A 7 0.85 -14.85 -17.03
C GLN A 7 -0.14 -14.04 -17.90
N GLY A 8 0.26 -13.63 -19.10
CA GLY A 8 -0.56 -12.81 -20.00
C GLY A 8 -1.83 -13.51 -20.53
N HIS A 9 -1.94 -14.82 -20.33
CA HIS A 9 -3.12 -15.61 -20.67
C HIS A 9 -4.25 -15.51 -19.63
N MET A 10 -3.93 -15.00 -18.43
CA MET A 10 -4.89 -14.89 -17.34
C MET A 10 -5.99 -13.87 -17.70
N THR A 11 -7.24 -14.07 -17.27
CA THR A 11 -8.32 -13.06 -17.34
C THR A 11 -8.48 -12.29 -16.01
N ASP A 12 -9.24 -11.20 -16.00
CA ASP A 12 -9.52 -10.44 -14.78
C ASP A 12 -10.21 -11.33 -13.72
N GLU A 13 -11.14 -12.18 -14.15
CA GLU A 13 -11.84 -13.15 -13.28
C GLU A 13 -10.89 -14.22 -12.74
N GLN A 14 -9.93 -14.68 -13.55
CA GLN A 14 -8.91 -15.63 -13.10
C GLN A 14 -7.95 -15.01 -12.09
N GLN A 15 -7.57 -13.73 -12.24
CA GLN A 15 -6.77 -13.04 -11.24
C GLN A 15 -7.55 -12.84 -9.93
N VAL A 16 -8.84 -12.51 -10.02
CA VAL A 16 -9.73 -12.45 -8.85
C VAL A 16 -9.78 -13.80 -8.14
N ALA A 17 -10.08 -14.87 -8.87
CA ALA A 17 -10.13 -16.23 -8.31
C ALA A 17 -8.78 -16.67 -7.71
N PHE A 18 -7.66 -16.33 -8.35
CA PHE A 18 -6.33 -16.58 -7.81
C PHE A 18 -6.12 -15.86 -6.47
N THR A 19 -6.43 -14.57 -6.41
CA THR A 19 -6.17 -13.73 -5.21
C THR A 19 -7.08 -14.14 -4.04
N LEU A 20 -8.31 -14.60 -4.31
CA LEU A 20 -9.24 -15.12 -3.30
C LEU A 20 -8.75 -16.39 -2.56
N ASN A 21 -7.69 -17.06 -3.04
CA ASN A 21 -7.06 -18.13 -2.25
C ASN A 21 -6.29 -17.60 -1.02
N PHE A 22 -6.08 -16.28 -0.93
CA PHE A 22 -5.28 -15.64 0.12
C PHE A 22 -6.11 -14.83 1.11
N GLY A 23 -7.41 -14.68 0.88
CA GLY A 23 -8.31 -13.90 1.74
C GLY A 23 -9.69 -13.70 1.14
N ASP A 24 -10.57 -13.11 1.93
CA ASP A 24 -11.92 -12.72 1.56
C ASP A 24 -11.92 -11.44 0.70
N PRO A 25 -12.99 -11.17 -0.08
CA PRO A 25 -13.15 -9.92 -0.82
C PRO A 25 -12.93 -8.67 0.03
N TYR A 26 -12.04 -7.78 -0.41
CA TYR A 26 -11.83 -6.47 0.21
C TYR A 26 -12.45 -5.35 -0.63
N PHE A 27 -13.29 -4.53 -0.01
CA PHE A 27 -13.89 -3.34 -0.63
C PHE A 27 -13.26 -2.08 -0.08
N HIS A 28 -12.54 -1.35 -0.95
CA HIS A 28 -11.93 -0.07 -0.60
C HIS A 28 -12.97 0.89 0.03
N PRO A 29 -12.66 1.66 1.08
CA PRO A 29 -13.59 2.58 1.74
C PRO A 29 -14.35 3.51 0.79
N ILE A 30 -13.65 4.08 -0.21
CA ILE A 30 -14.27 4.91 -1.27
C ILE A 30 -15.31 4.11 -2.07
N SER A 31 -15.01 2.87 -2.47
CA SER A 31 -15.96 2.01 -3.17
C SER A 31 -17.17 1.66 -2.29
N ARG A 32 -16.96 1.41 -0.99
CA ARG A 32 -18.04 1.21 -0.02
C ARG A 32 -18.94 2.46 0.09
N ALA A 33 -18.34 3.66 0.16
CA ALA A 33 -19.06 4.93 0.20
C ALA A 33 -19.88 5.21 -1.08
N MET A 34 -19.45 4.64 -2.22
CA MET A 34 -20.18 4.66 -3.49
C MET A 34 -21.21 3.52 -3.63
N GLY A 35 -21.37 2.65 -2.61
CA GLY A 35 -22.35 1.56 -2.61
C GLY A 35 -21.96 0.35 -3.45
N ALA A 36 -20.67 0.10 -3.67
CA ALA A 36 -20.21 -1.06 -4.43
C ALA A 36 -20.61 -2.38 -3.73
N THR A 37 -21.26 -3.28 -4.47
CA THR A 37 -21.65 -4.62 -4.01
C THR A 37 -20.89 -5.76 -4.69
N ASP A 38 -20.33 -5.48 -5.87
CA ASP A 38 -19.73 -6.50 -6.72
C ASP A 38 -18.20 -6.47 -6.56
N PHE A 39 -17.63 -7.59 -6.12
CA PHE A 39 -16.18 -7.74 -6.03
C PHE A 39 -15.59 -8.06 -7.40
N LYS A 40 -14.72 -7.18 -7.89
CA LYS A 40 -14.09 -7.28 -9.20
C LYS A 40 -12.69 -6.69 -9.18
N ALA A 41 -11.90 -7.01 -10.20
CA ALA A 41 -10.59 -6.42 -10.36
C ALA A 41 -10.68 -4.91 -10.61
N GLY A 42 -9.83 -4.15 -9.94
CA GLY A 42 -9.61 -2.73 -10.19
C GLY A 42 -8.60 -2.51 -11.32
N ARG A 43 -8.60 -1.31 -11.89
CA ARG A 43 -7.62 -0.89 -12.91
C ARG A 43 -6.89 0.35 -12.43
N ILE A 44 -5.57 0.31 -12.52
CA ILE A 44 -4.70 1.48 -12.37
C ILE A 44 -4.24 1.83 -13.77
N ILE A 45 -4.66 3.00 -14.24
CA ILE A 45 -4.30 3.56 -15.53
C ILE A 45 -3.59 4.87 -15.25
N ASP A 46 -2.35 4.95 -15.69
CA ASP A 46 -1.57 6.17 -15.68
C ASP A 46 -1.38 6.65 -17.13
N ASP A 47 -1.71 7.90 -17.43
CA ASP A 47 -1.55 8.52 -18.74
C ASP A 47 -1.48 10.06 -18.61
N VAL A 48 -1.61 10.79 -19.72
CA VAL A 48 -1.54 12.26 -19.73
C VAL A 48 -2.63 12.91 -18.87
N ASP A 49 -3.81 12.28 -18.81
CA ASP A 49 -4.98 12.78 -18.07
C ASP A 49 -4.97 12.28 -16.62
N HIS A 50 -4.28 11.16 -16.36
CA HIS A 50 -4.15 10.52 -15.05
C HIS A 50 -2.65 10.34 -14.70
N PRO A 51 -1.95 11.40 -14.26
CA PRO A 51 -0.54 11.28 -13.92
C PRO A 51 -0.32 10.30 -12.75
N PRO A 52 0.83 9.58 -12.73
CA PRO A 52 1.19 8.68 -11.64
C PRO A 52 1.14 9.39 -10.28
N TYR A 53 0.60 8.71 -9.27
CA TYR A 53 0.39 9.26 -7.92
C TYR A 53 1.04 8.44 -6.80
N GLN A 54 1.30 7.16 -7.03
CA GLN A 54 1.72 6.21 -5.99
C GLN A 54 3.25 6.12 -5.82
N ASP A 55 3.94 7.25 -5.95
CA ASP A 55 5.40 7.40 -5.87
C ASP A 55 5.88 7.78 -4.46
N LYS A 56 5.23 7.21 -3.44
CA LYS A 56 5.58 7.35 -2.02
C LYS A 56 5.64 5.96 -1.39
N TRP A 57 6.48 5.75 -0.39
CA TRP A 57 6.60 4.44 0.26
C TRP A 57 5.40 4.17 1.17
N HIS A 58 4.56 3.22 0.79
CA HIS A 58 3.31 2.94 1.52
C HIS A 58 2.94 1.47 1.57
N THR A 59 2.06 1.15 2.52
CA THR A 59 1.21 -0.04 2.51
C THR A 59 -0.23 0.43 2.30
N ASP A 60 -1.03 -0.34 1.58
CA ASP A 60 -2.33 0.14 1.13
C ASP A 60 -3.36 0.25 2.25
N VAL A 61 -4.09 1.36 2.21
CA VAL A 61 -5.29 1.63 3.03
C VAL A 61 -5.10 1.37 4.53
N SER A 62 -3.91 1.60 5.07
CA SER A 62 -3.63 1.40 6.51
C SER A 62 -4.49 2.25 7.46
N TRP A 63 -5.26 3.19 6.95
CA TRP A 63 -6.24 4.00 7.69
C TRP A 63 -7.63 3.35 7.79
N ASP A 64 -7.88 2.27 7.06
CA ASP A 64 -9.02 1.40 7.29
C ASP A 64 -8.76 0.58 8.56
N PRO A 65 -9.68 0.52 9.54
CA PRO A 65 -9.57 -0.39 10.69
C PRO A 65 -9.45 -1.86 10.27
N GLU A 66 -9.93 -2.17 9.07
CA GLU A 66 -9.88 -3.48 8.47
C GLU A 66 -9.13 -3.46 7.12
N PRO A 67 -7.81 -3.20 7.12
CA PRO A 67 -7.05 -3.01 5.89
C PRO A 67 -6.92 -4.32 5.09
N PRO A 68 -6.57 -4.25 3.79
CA PRO A 68 -6.27 -5.43 2.99
C PRO A 68 -5.07 -6.18 3.59
N THR A 69 -5.07 -7.51 3.48
CA THR A 69 -3.95 -8.35 3.92
C THR A 69 -3.04 -8.75 2.76
N PHE A 70 -3.60 -8.93 1.56
CA PHE A 70 -2.84 -9.21 0.35
C PHE A 70 -3.32 -8.36 -0.81
N GLY A 71 -2.37 -7.93 -1.62
CA GLY A 71 -2.58 -7.29 -2.92
C GLY A 71 -1.99 -8.14 -4.03
N SER A 72 -2.66 -8.18 -5.19
CA SER A 72 -2.10 -8.69 -6.44
C SER A 72 -2.17 -7.64 -7.54
N LEU A 73 -1.13 -7.61 -8.37
CA LEU A 73 -1.04 -6.78 -9.56
C LEU A 73 -0.74 -7.65 -10.77
N ARG A 74 -1.31 -7.30 -11.92
CA ARG A 74 -0.97 -7.89 -13.21
C ARG A 74 -0.74 -6.82 -14.25
N MET A 75 0.43 -6.85 -14.88
CA MET A 75 0.81 -5.87 -15.88
C MET A 75 0.07 -6.10 -17.21
N ILE A 76 -0.61 -5.07 -17.70
CA ILE A 76 -1.36 -5.11 -18.97
C ILE A 76 -0.65 -4.32 -20.05
N GLU A 77 -0.21 -3.11 -19.73
CA GLU A 77 0.44 -2.20 -20.67
C GLU A 77 1.64 -1.55 -20.00
N LEU A 78 2.79 -1.61 -20.67
CA LEU A 78 4.03 -1.01 -20.21
C LEU A 78 4.46 0.15 -21.11
N PRO A 79 5.05 1.20 -20.52
CA PRO A 79 5.80 2.19 -21.27
C PRO A 79 7.05 1.56 -21.90
N GLU A 80 7.67 2.24 -22.86
CA GLU A 80 8.94 1.80 -23.48
C GLU A 80 10.04 1.62 -22.42
N ARG A 81 10.03 2.47 -21.38
CA ARG A 81 10.98 2.47 -20.27
C ARG A 81 10.29 2.93 -18.99
N GLY A 82 10.78 2.46 -17.85
CA GLY A 82 10.28 2.84 -16.53
C GLY A 82 9.03 2.07 -16.11
N GLY A 83 8.43 2.49 -15.00
CA GLY A 83 7.21 1.90 -14.45
C GLY A 83 7.43 0.70 -13.52
N ASP A 84 8.68 0.53 -13.07
CA ASP A 84 9.06 -0.46 -12.07
C ASP A 84 8.28 -0.27 -10.76
N THR A 85 8.17 -1.34 -9.97
CA THR A 85 7.64 -1.26 -8.61
C THR A 85 8.69 -1.73 -7.62
N ALA A 86 9.04 -0.88 -6.67
CA ALA A 86 9.91 -1.25 -5.57
C ALA A 86 9.08 -1.74 -4.38
N PHE A 87 9.58 -2.75 -3.70
CA PHE A 87 9.00 -3.32 -2.47
C PHE A 87 10.07 -3.31 -1.39
N SER A 88 9.67 -3.10 -0.14
CA SER A 88 10.55 -3.14 1.03
C SER A 88 9.93 -3.97 2.15
N SER A 89 10.74 -4.83 2.77
CA SER A 89 10.34 -5.63 3.92
C SER A 89 10.44 -4.83 5.21
N THR A 90 9.30 -4.53 5.84
CA THR A 90 9.29 -3.87 7.14
C THR A 90 9.60 -4.82 8.30
N TYR A 91 9.66 -6.14 8.04
CA TYR A 91 10.33 -7.11 8.91
C TYR A 91 11.83 -6.88 8.97
N ALA A 92 12.50 -6.88 7.81
CA ALA A 92 13.95 -6.69 7.74
C ALA A 92 14.35 -5.32 8.32
N ALA A 93 13.54 -4.28 8.03
CA ALA A 93 13.70 -2.97 8.63
C ALA A 93 13.58 -3.02 10.16
N TYR A 94 12.57 -3.70 10.73
CA TYR A 94 12.46 -3.87 12.18
C TYR A 94 13.66 -4.61 12.79
N ASP A 95 14.06 -5.74 12.20
CA ASP A 95 15.17 -6.56 12.69
C ASP A 95 16.48 -5.76 12.75
N ALA A 96 16.68 -4.86 11.79
CA ALA A 96 17.84 -3.98 11.68
C ALA A 96 17.84 -2.76 12.62
N LEU A 97 16.73 -2.49 13.34
CA LEU A 97 16.73 -1.45 14.37
C LEU A 97 17.64 -1.86 15.54
N SER A 98 18.27 -0.88 16.17
CA SER A 98 19.00 -1.12 17.41
C SER A 98 18.04 -1.53 18.53
N GLU A 99 18.51 -2.34 19.47
CA GLU A 99 17.69 -2.78 20.61
C GLU A 99 17.09 -1.61 21.44
N PRO A 100 17.81 -0.50 21.70
CA PRO A 100 17.20 0.68 22.31
C PRO A 100 16.04 1.25 21.49
N MET A 101 16.16 1.30 20.16
CA MET A 101 15.11 1.81 19.28
C MET A 101 13.89 0.88 19.27
N LYS A 102 14.10 -0.45 19.23
CA LYS A 102 13.01 -1.42 19.35
C LYS A 102 12.23 -1.23 20.65
N ARG A 103 12.93 -1.03 21.78
CA ARG A 103 12.30 -0.78 23.09
C ARG A 103 11.57 0.55 23.16
N SER A 104 12.12 1.62 22.58
CA SER A 104 11.45 2.93 22.61
C SER A 104 10.20 3.00 21.75
N LEU A 105 10.11 2.18 20.71
CA LEU A 105 8.96 2.12 19.81
C LEU A 105 7.90 1.11 20.24
N ASP A 106 8.25 0.19 21.14
CA ASP A 106 7.31 -0.83 21.63
C ASP A 106 6.17 -0.18 22.41
N GLY A 107 4.94 -0.61 22.11
CA GLY A 107 3.72 -0.06 22.69
C GLY A 107 3.25 1.29 22.12
N LEU A 108 4.04 1.98 21.30
CA LEU A 108 3.58 3.21 20.63
C LEU A 108 2.51 2.90 19.58
N THR A 109 1.59 3.83 19.41
CA THR A 109 0.54 3.77 18.38
C THR A 109 0.58 5.00 17.48
N ALA A 110 0.11 4.85 16.25
CA ALA A 110 0.04 5.94 15.29
C ALA A 110 -1.37 6.05 14.72
N TRP A 111 -1.80 7.29 14.48
CA TRP A 111 -3.03 7.59 13.76
C TRP A 111 -2.78 7.56 12.25
N HIS A 112 -3.59 6.80 11.53
CA HIS A 112 -3.60 6.70 10.08
C HIS A 112 -4.87 7.35 9.54
N SER A 113 -4.71 8.29 8.62
CA SER A 113 -5.81 8.99 7.95
C SER A 113 -5.82 8.67 6.45
N LEU A 114 -6.82 9.20 5.72
CA LEU A 114 -6.97 9.04 4.27
C LEU A 114 -5.71 9.41 3.45
N GLY A 115 -4.76 10.15 4.03
CA GLY A 115 -3.55 10.62 3.35
C GLY A 115 -3.78 11.98 2.68
N ASP A 116 -3.41 12.12 1.41
CA ASP A 116 -3.62 13.35 0.64
C ASP A 116 -5.10 13.53 0.26
N GLU A 117 -5.87 14.09 1.18
CA GLU A 117 -7.30 14.32 1.00
C GLU A 117 -7.61 15.17 -0.25
N LEU A 118 -6.74 16.13 -0.61
CA LEU A 118 -6.93 16.95 -1.82
C LEU A 118 -6.82 16.11 -3.09
N ALA A 119 -5.84 15.20 -3.15
CA ALA A 119 -5.71 14.27 -4.27
C ALA A 119 -6.94 13.35 -4.39
N PHE A 120 -7.47 12.85 -3.27
CA PHE A 120 -8.69 12.04 -3.27
C PHE A 120 -9.93 12.84 -3.69
N ARG A 121 -10.09 14.08 -3.21
CA ARG A 121 -11.19 14.97 -3.62
C ARG A 121 -11.13 15.30 -5.10
N SER A 122 -9.94 15.54 -5.65
CA SER A 122 -9.76 15.77 -7.09
C SER A 122 -10.16 14.56 -7.94
N LYS A 123 -9.99 13.34 -7.44
CA LYS A 123 -10.27 12.11 -8.18
C LYS A 123 -11.70 11.59 -8.00
N ALA A 124 -12.23 11.65 -6.78
CA ALA A 124 -13.52 11.05 -6.41
C ALA A 124 -14.65 12.06 -6.16
N GLY A 125 -14.31 13.35 -5.99
CA GLY A 125 -15.25 14.41 -5.65
C GLY A 125 -15.52 14.55 -4.15
N ASP A 126 -15.89 15.76 -3.73
CA ASP A 126 -16.05 16.12 -2.31
C ASP A 126 -17.10 15.28 -1.59
N GLU A 127 -18.25 15.06 -2.20
CA GLU A 127 -19.34 14.29 -1.58
C GLU A 127 -18.93 12.85 -1.27
N VAL A 128 -18.14 12.23 -2.16
CA VAL A 128 -17.66 10.85 -1.98
C VAL A 128 -16.64 10.79 -0.86
N VAL A 129 -15.71 11.75 -0.80
CA VAL A 129 -14.71 11.83 0.27
C VAL A 129 -15.38 12.07 1.62
N ASP A 130 -16.37 12.96 1.69
CA ASP A 130 -17.12 13.22 2.93
C ASP A 130 -17.89 11.99 3.43
N LYS A 131 -18.53 11.25 2.52
CA LYS A 131 -19.18 9.96 2.86
C LYS A 131 -18.15 8.93 3.33
N THR A 132 -17.00 8.88 2.67
CA THR A 132 -15.90 7.98 3.01
C THR A 132 -15.39 8.25 4.42
N LEU A 133 -15.09 9.50 4.77
CA LEU A 133 -14.59 9.89 6.09
C LEU A 133 -15.63 9.71 7.22
N LYS A 134 -16.94 9.77 6.89
CA LYS A 134 -18.00 9.40 7.83
C LYS A 134 -18.06 7.90 8.09
N LEU A 135 -17.82 7.08 7.06
CA LEU A 135 -17.83 5.62 7.18
C LEU A 135 -16.55 5.11 7.86
N VAL A 136 -15.41 5.70 7.50
CA VAL A 136 -14.08 5.34 7.95
C VAL A 136 -13.31 6.64 8.22
N PRO A 137 -13.23 7.13 9.46
CA PRO A 137 -12.52 8.38 9.77
C PRO A 137 -10.98 8.22 9.78
N GLY A 138 -10.49 6.98 9.89
CA GLY A 138 -9.10 6.63 10.10
C GLY A 138 -8.97 5.49 11.10
N ALA A 139 -7.73 5.10 11.40
CA ALA A 139 -7.43 4.00 12.30
C ALA A 139 -6.20 4.30 13.17
N THR A 140 -6.24 3.84 14.42
CA THR A 140 -5.06 3.79 15.28
C THR A 140 -4.42 2.41 15.15
N ASN A 141 -3.16 2.37 14.73
CA ASN A 141 -2.39 1.15 14.57
C ASN A 141 -1.16 1.15 15.48
N PRO A 142 -0.64 -0.01 15.92
CA PRO A 142 0.65 -0.05 16.61
C PRO A 142 1.77 0.37 15.64
N VAL A 143 2.73 1.17 16.12
CA VAL A 143 3.92 1.56 15.34
C VAL A 143 4.75 0.32 15.00
N ILE A 144 4.86 -0.60 15.95
CA ILE A 144 5.44 -1.93 15.75
C ILE A 144 4.32 -2.96 15.74
N GLY A 145 3.92 -3.40 14.55
CA GLY A 145 2.92 -4.45 14.37
C GLY A 145 3.46 -5.83 14.72
N THR A 146 2.55 -6.78 14.98
CA THR A 146 2.86 -8.21 15.09
C THR A 146 2.02 -8.96 14.06
N HIS A 147 2.67 -9.69 13.16
CA HIS A 147 1.96 -10.36 12.09
C HIS A 147 1.16 -11.55 12.65
N PRO A 148 -0.15 -11.66 12.37
CA PRO A 148 -1.05 -12.58 13.08
C PRO A 148 -0.71 -14.06 12.82
N VAL A 149 -0.20 -14.40 11.63
CA VAL A 149 0.18 -15.79 11.28
C VAL A 149 1.61 -16.14 11.70
N THR A 150 2.60 -15.30 11.35
CA THR A 150 4.03 -15.61 11.56
C THR A 150 4.55 -15.24 12.95
N GLY A 151 3.83 -14.40 13.69
CA GLY A 151 4.27 -13.85 14.98
C GLY A 151 5.42 -12.83 14.89
N LYS A 152 5.94 -12.55 13.68
CA LYS A 152 7.05 -11.62 13.49
C LYS A 152 6.62 -10.17 13.69
N LYS A 153 7.51 -9.37 14.27
CA LYS A 153 7.35 -7.93 14.47
C LYS A 153 7.73 -7.16 13.22
N PHE A 154 7.01 -6.10 12.88
CA PHE A 154 7.27 -5.26 11.70
C PHE A 154 7.00 -3.79 11.99
N ILE A 155 7.67 -2.89 11.26
CA ILE A 155 7.37 -1.45 11.30
C ILE A 155 6.07 -1.20 10.51
N ASN A 156 5.10 -0.55 11.14
CA ASN A 156 3.74 -0.39 10.63
C ASN A 156 3.34 1.09 10.51
N VAL A 157 4.24 1.90 9.95
CA VAL A 157 4.03 3.31 9.66
C VAL A 157 4.52 3.61 8.26
N ASN A 158 3.88 4.52 7.54
CA ASN A 158 4.23 4.83 6.15
C ASN A 158 4.05 6.32 5.82
N SER A 159 4.58 6.76 4.68
CA SER A 159 4.58 8.18 4.32
C SER A 159 3.24 8.71 3.81
N GLU A 160 2.34 7.84 3.38
CA GLU A 160 1.08 8.26 2.76
C GLU A 160 -0.03 8.44 3.81
N PHE A 161 -0.20 7.47 4.70
CA PHE A 161 -1.36 7.40 5.58
C PHE A 161 -1.04 7.71 7.04
N THR A 162 0.18 7.48 7.52
CA THR A 162 0.52 7.75 8.93
C THR A 162 0.66 9.24 9.18
N SER A 163 -0.23 9.78 10.02
CA SER A 163 -0.27 11.21 10.35
C SER A 163 0.69 11.56 11.50
N HIS A 164 0.57 10.86 12.62
CA HIS A 164 1.34 11.13 13.84
C HIS A 164 1.35 9.89 14.76
N ILE A 165 2.32 9.85 15.67
CA ILE A 165 2.42 8.90 16.78
C ILE A 165 1.70 9.52 17.98
N ASN A 166 0.75 8.80 18.55
CA ASN A 166 -0.22 9.34 19.50
C ASN A 166 0.40 9.71 20.85
N GLU A 167 1.41 8.97 21.30
CA GLU A 167 2.02 9.13 22.61
C GLU A 167 3.19 10.14 22.63
N LEU A 168 3.52 10.73 21.47
CA LEU A 168 4.65 11.66 21.33
C LEU A 168 4.15 13.08 21.05
N SER A 169 4.95 14.08 21.41
CA SER A 169 4.69 15.45 20.94
C SER A 169 4.79 15.50 19.41
N LYS A 170 4.16 16.52 18.80
CA LYS A 170 4.19 16.70 17.34
C LYS A 170 5.61 16.70 16.76
N ALA A 171 6.56 17.34 17.44
CA ALA A 171 7.94 17.43 16.98
C ALA A 171 8.67 16.07 17.06
N GLU A 172 8.50 15.35 18.18
CA GLU A 172 9.06 14.01 18.36
C GLU A 172 8.44 13.01 17.38
N SER A 173 7.11 13.01 17.26
CA SER A 173 6.38 12.18 16.30
C SER A 173 6.91 12.40 14.88
N ARG A 174 7.11 13.66 14.46
CA ARG A 174 7.60 13.93 13.11
C ARG A 174 9.00 13.36 12.89
N ALA A 175 9.92 13.61 13.84
CA ALA A 175 11.29 13.12 13.75
C ALA A 175 11.37 11.59 13.70
N ILE A 176 10.57 10.89 14.52
CA ILE A 176 10.52 9.43 14.54
C ILE A 176 9.90 8.88 13.27
N LEU A 177 8.79 9.45 12.78
CA LEU A 177 8.17 9.00 11.53
C LEU A 177 9.10 9.21 10.33
N ASP A 178 9.76 10.37 10.22
CA ASP A 178 10.73 10.63 9.15
C ASP A 178 11.89 9.62 9.18
N PHE A 179 12.42 9.30 10.36
CA PHE A 179 13.42 8.27 10.54
C PHE A 179 12.91 6.88 10.10
N LEU A 180 11.74 6.45 10.58
CA LEU A 180 11.22 5.11 10.31
C LEU A 180 10.87 4.90 8.83
N VAL A 181 10.27 5.90 8.18
CA VAL A 181 9.98 5.87 6.75
C VAL A 181 11.27 5.77 5.94
N ALA A 182 12.26 6.62 6.24
CA ALA A 182 13.56 6.58 5.55
C ALA A 182 14.31 5.25 5.79
N HIS A 183 14.23 4.72 7.01
CA HIS A 183 14.81 3.43 7.37
C HIS A 183 14.14 2.29 6.57
N CYS A 184 12.81 2.27 6.48
CA CYS A 184 12.10 1.29 5.67
C CYS A 184 12.42 1.43 4.16
N ALA A 185 12.75 2.62 3.67
CA ALA A 185 13.15 2.84 2.29
C ALA A 185 14.60 2.42 1.96
N ASN A 186 15.36 1.91 2.94
CA ASN A 186 16.74 1.47 2.71
C ASN A 186 16.78 0.32 1.67
N PRO A 187 17.58 0.45 0.60
CA PRO A 187 17.62 -0.54 -0.49
C PRO A 187 18.04 -1.94 -0.04
N ASN A 188 18.71 -2.07 1.11
CA ASN A 188 19.07 -3.38 1.67
C ASN A 188 17.87 -4.20 2.18
N PHE A 189 16.71 -3.57 2.35
CA PHE A 189 15.48 -4.25 2.81
C PHE A 189 14.52 -4.58 1.68
N GLY A 190 14.85 -4.20 0.45
CA GLY A 190 13.91 -4.18 -0.66
C GLY A 190 14.36 -4.92 -1.91
N VAL A 191 13.41 -5.03 -2.83
CA VAL A 191 13.59 -5.49 -4.20
C VAL A 191 12.96 -4.47 -5.14
N ARG A 192 13.52 -4.33 -6.34
CA ARG A 192 12.92 -3.55 -7.43
C ARG A 192 12.47 -4.51 -8.52
N TRP A 193 11.16 -4.59 -8.74
CA TRP A 193 10.58 -5.45 -9.76
C TRP A 193 10.47 -4.69 -11.07
N LYS A 194 11.22 -5.18 -12.07
CA LYS A 194 11.11 -4.72 -13.45
C LYS A 194 10.07 -5.55 -14.16
N TRP A 195 8.99 -4.91 -14.54
CA TRP A 195 7.83 -5.56 -15.11
C TRP A 195 8.05 -6.02 -16.56
N THR A 196 7.38 -7.11 -16.91
CA THR A 196 7.03 -7.50 -18.28
C THR A 196 5.51 -7.62 -18.39
N VAL A 197 4.94 -7.35 -19.58
CA VAL A 197 3.50 -7.55 -19.81
C VAL A 197 3.10 -8.98 -19.48
N GLY A 198 2.02 -9.14 -18.72
CA GLY A 198 1.51 -10.41 -18.22
C GLY A 198 2.13 -10.88 -16.90
N ASP A 199 3.17 -10.24 -16.38
CA ASP A 199 3.67 -10.58 -15.05
C ASP A 199 2.58 -10.35 -13.98
N VAL A 200 2.49 -11.28 -13.04
CA VAL A 200 1.64 -11.16 -11.84
C VAL A 200 2.54 -11.08 -10.62
N VAL A 201 2.27 -10.14 -9.73
CA VAL A 201 2.92 -10.02 -8.42
C VAL A 201 1.87 -10.10 -7.33
N LEU A 202 2.17 -10.85 -6.26
CA LEU A 202 1.38 -10.95 -5.04
C LEU A 202 2.25 -10.54 -3.84
N TRP A 203 1.71 -9.74 -2.92
CA TRP A 203 2.41 -9.40 -1.68
C TRP A 203 1.46 -9.32 -0.51
N ASP A 204 2.03 -9.52 0.68
CA ASP A 204 1.38 -9.27 1.96
C ASP A 204 1.50 -7.79 2.27
N GLU A 205 0.38 -7.10 2.43
CA GLU A 205 0.34 -5.66 2.69
C GLU A 205 0.88 -5.33 4.09
N ARG A 206 0.80 -6.25 5.05
CA ARG A 206 1.08 -5.92 6.46
C ARG A 206 2.57 -5.62 6.69
N PRO A 207 3.53 -6.49 6.30
CA PRO A 207 4.95 -6.26 6.53
C PRO A 207 5.69 -5.75 5.28
N THR A 208 4.99 -5.11 4.34
CA THR A 208 5.56 -4.67 3.07
C THR A 208 5.20 -3.22 2.80
N HIS A 209 6.19 -2.39 2.52
CA HIS A 209 5.94 -1.14 1.79
C HIS A 209 6.21 -1.35 0.31
N HIS A 210 5.56 -0.57 -0.53
CA HIS A 210 5.84 -0.49 -1.95
C HIS A 210 5.82 0.94 -2.46
N PHE A 211 6.38 1.12 -3.66
CA PHE A 211 6.61 2.40 -4.31
C PHE A 211 6.52 2.21 -5.83
N ALA A 212 5.62 2.95 -6.49
CA ALA A 212 5.56 2.97 -7.94
C ALA A 212 6.57 3.98 -8.49
N VAL A 213 7.56 3.52 -9.26
CA VAL A 213 8.56 4.41 -9.83
C VAL A 213 7.94 5.19 -10.98
N ALA A 214 7.63 6.47 -10.76
CA ALA A 214 6.99 7.36 -11.72
C ALA A 214 7.95 7.92 -12.79
N ASP A 215 8.78 7.07 -13.39
CA ASP A 215 9.81 7.43 -14.39
C ASP A 215 9.37 7.22 -15.85
N TYR A 216 8.06 7.20 -16.10
CA TYR A 216 7.47 6.88 -17.41
C TYR A 216 6.47 7.91 -17.95
N TYR A 217 6.08 8.91 -17.17
CA TYR A 217 5.14 9.95 -17.63
C TYR A 217 5.72 10.71 -18.86
N PRO A 218 4.94 10.99 -19.93
CA PRO A 218 3.48 10.82 -20.06
C PRO A 218 3.04 9.51 -20.72
N GLN A 219 3.90 8.51 -20.85
CA GLN A 219 3.54 7.25 -21.50
C GLN A 219 2.49 6.49 -20.68
N ARG A 220 1.58 5.83 -21.39
CA ARG A 220 0.50 5.05 -20.78
C ARG A 220 1.06 3.80 -20.08
N ARG A 221 0.49 3.49 -18.92
CA ARG A 221 0.72 2.25 -18.17
C ARG A 221 -0.60 1.75 -17.61
N GLU A 222 -0.86 0.45 -17.72
CA GLU A 222 -2.09 -0.17 -17.22
C GLU A 222 -1.79 -1.42 -16.41
N ILE A 223 -2.37 -1.50 -15.22
CA ILE A 223 -2.27 -2.64 -14.31
C ILE A 223 -3.65 -3.03 -13.78
N ILE A 224 -3.91 -4.34 -13.73
CA ILE A 224 -5.04 -4.88 -12.99
C ILE A 224 -4.65 -5.15 -11.54
N ARG A 225 -5.49 -4.69 -10.61
CA ARG A 225 -5.28 -4.84 -9.17
C ARG A 225 -6.42 -5.61 -8.50
N VAL A 226 -6.08 -6.52 -7.59
CA VAL A 226 -7.05 -7.17 -6.69
C VAL A 226 -6.51 -7.11 -5.27
N ASN A 227 -7.37 -6.76 -4.30
CA ASN A 227 -7.04 -6.77 -2.88
C ASN A 227 -7.98 -7.72 -2.14
N VAL A 228 -7.47 -8.43 -1.13
CA VAL A 228 -8.23 -9.33 -0.26
C VAL A 228 -7.85 -9.12 1.20
N ARG A 229 -8.63 -9.71 2.12
CA ARG A 229 -8.45 -9.62 3.58
C ARG A 229 -8.31 -10.99 4.21
#